data_AF-A0A7D4DWS6-F1
#
_entry.id   AF-A0A7D4DWS6-F1
#
_cell.length_a   1.000
_cell.length_b   1.000
_cell.length_c   1.000
_cell.angle_alpha   90.00
_cell.angle_beta   90.00
_cell.angle_gamma   90.00
#
_symmetry.space_group_name_H-M   'P 1'
#
loop_
_entity.id
_entity.type
_entity.pdbx_description
1 polymer ?
#
loop_
_entity_poly.entity_id
_entity_poly.type
_entity_poly.pdbx_seq_one_letter_code
_entity_poly.pdbx_strand_id
1 'polypeptide(L)'
;MFERIDRLITNHDFAFQAWSDRYGKGVWAALGLWENMVDTVRDLSSAGDLDMIAATEYVFSVSWLPVVTGRTLNEAVAALEEKLASLPQDQLNRGSEWSAAVQRAIEDLRYSWEAADAYGDLEGKLPTLPAKYSDLVAAR
;
A
#
# COMPACT_ATOMS: atom_id res chain seq x y z
N MET A 1 -5.69 0.33 -20.70
CA MET A 1 -4.21 0.36 -20.79
C MET A 1 -3.72 0.91 -19.47
N PHE A 2 -2.63 0.37 -18.91
CA PHE A 2 -2.14 0.68 -17.55
C PHE A 2 -1.31 1.97 -17.51
N GLU A 3 -1.87 3.06 -18.05
CA GLU A 3 -1.14 4.30 -18.32
C GLU A 3 -0.67 5.01 -17.04
N ARG A 4 -1.45 4.97 -15.95
CA ARG A 4 -1.06 5.63 -14.70
C ARG A 4 0.02 4.86 -13.98
N ILE A 5 -0.10 3.52 -13.96
CA ILE A 5 0.96 2.65 -13.41
C ILE A 5 2.25 2.87 -14.20
N ASP A 6 2.20 2.78 -15.53
CA ASP A 6 3.36 2.97 -16.40
C ASP A 6 4.00 4.35 -16.19
N ARG A 7 3.21 5.42 -16.13
CA ARG A 7 3.69 6.78 -15.86
C ARG A 7 4.36 6.91 -14.49
N LEU A 8 3.79 6.31 -13.44
CA LEU A 8 4.37 6.36 -12.10
C LEU A 8 5.71 5.63 -12.04
N ILE A 9 5.84 4.50 -12.73
CA ILE A 9 7.09 3.74 -12.81
C ILE A 9 8.13 4.50 -13.64
N THR A 10 7.78 4.88 -14.86
CA THR A 10 8.74 5.40 -15.86
C THR A 10 9.16 6.84 -15.63
N ASN A 11 8.27 7.69 -15.10
CA ASN A 11 8.50 9.13 -14.98
C ASN A 11 8.64 9.61 -13.53
N HIS A 12 8.22 8.81 -12.56
CA HIS A 12 8.26 9.17 -11.13
C HIS A 12 8.99 8.14 -10.26
N ASP A 13 9.62 7.13 -10.89
CA ASP A 13 10.43 6.10 -10.27
C ASP A 13 9.71 5.38 -9.12
N PHE A 14 8.41 5.07 -9.30
CA PHE A 14 7.69 4.23 -8.35
C PHE A 14 8.08 2.76 -8.56
N ALA A 15 8.22 2.04 -7.46
CA ALA A 15 8.38 0.59 -7.47
C ALA A 15 7.01 -0.07 -7.59
N PHE A 16 6.86 -0.97 -8.55
CA PHE A 16 5.68 -1.82 -8.71
C PHE A 16 6.06 -3.27 -8.40
N GLN A 17 5.25 -3.95 -7.59
CA GLN A 17 5.33 -5.40 -7.47
C GLN A 17 3.95 -6.02 -7.48
N ALA A 18 3.88 -7.26 -7.95
CA ALA A 18 2.75 -8.13 -7.79
C ALA A 18 3.22 -9.51 -7.30
N TRP A 19 2.47 -10.10 -6.37
CA TRP A 19 2.82 -11.38 -5.75
C TRP A 19 1.58 -12.20 -5.45
N SER A 20 1.73 -13.52 -5.38
CA SER A 20 0.64 -14.39 -4.98
C SER A 20 0.32 -14.21 -3.50
N ASP A 21 -0.97 -14.19 -3.17
CA ASP A 21 -1.44 -14.28 -1.79
C ASP A 21 -0.90 -15.55 -1.10
N ARG A 22 -0.60 -15.44 0.20
CA ARG A 22 -0.02 -16.54 1.00
C ARG A 22 -0.85 -17.83 0.94
N TYR A 23 -2.18 -17.72 0.86
CA TYR A 23 -3.08 -18.87 0.80
C TYR A 23 -3.50 -19.22 -0.63
N GLY A 24 -2.88 -18.62 -1.64
CA GLY A 24 -3.18 -18.86 -3.05
C GLY A 24 -4.57 -18.37 -3.48
N LYS A 25 -5.18 -17.45 -2.73
CA LYS A 25 -6.55 -16.96 -3.00
C LYS A 25 -6.60 -15.85 -4.05
N GLY A 26 -5.46 -15.30 -4.44
CA GLY A 26 -5.37 -14.24 -5.42
C GLY A 26 -3.96 -13.72 -5.61
N VAL A 27 -3.88 -12.55 -6.23
CA VAL A 27 -2.66 -11.81 -6.54
C VAL A 27 -2.79 -10.42 -5.92
N TRP A 28 -1.78 -10.04 -5.17
CA TRP A 28 -1.59 -8.67 -4.70
C TRP A 28 -0.90 -7.85 -5.78
N ALA A 29 -1.22 -6.56 -5.87
CA ALA A 29 -0.48 -5.60 -6.67
C ALA A 29 -0.37 -4.30 -5.88
N ALA A 30 0.84 -3.74 -5.85
CA ALA A 30 1.09 -2.51 -5.11
C ALA A 30 2.13 -1.61 -5.79
N LEU A 31 2.00 -0.31 -5.53
CA LEU A 31 3.02 0.69 -5.84
C LEU A 31 3.58 1.29 -4.56
N GLY A 32 4.88 1.54 -4.55
CA GLY A 32 5.57 2.28 -3.49
C GLY A 32 6.50 3.32 -4.10
N LEU A 33 6.91 4.32 -3.32
CA LEU A 33 7.95 5.24 -3.78
C LEU A 33 9.30 4.52 -3.90
N TRP A 34 9.48 3.41 -3.19
CA TRP A 34 10.71 2.63 -3.17
C TRP A 34 10.38 1.15 -3.05
N GLU A 35 11.29 0.28 -3.49
CA GLU A 35 11.08 -1.18 -3.45
C GLU A 35 10.82 -1.69 -2.04
N ASN A 36 11.57 -1.20 -1.05
CA ASN A 36 11.42 -1.61 0.36
C ASN A 36 10.05 -1.28 0.96
N MET A 37 9.34 -0.27 0.44
CA MET A 37 7.97 0.02 0.85
C MET A 37 7.01 -1.09 0.39
N VAL A 38 7.19 -1.54 -0.84
CA VAL A 38 6.38 -2.63 -1.39
C VAL A 38 6.76 -3.95 -0.72
N ASP A 39 8.03 -4.18 -0.45
CA ASP A 39 8.51 -5.33 0.32
C ASP A 39 7.89 -5.37 1.73
N THR A 40 7.78 -4.23 2.42
CA THR A 40 7.12 -4.16 3.74
C THR A 40 5.69 -4.69 3.68
N VAL A 41 4.90 -4.27 2.68
CA VAL A 41 3.51 -4.74 2.50
C VAL A 41 3.49 -6.22 2.12
N ARG A 42 4.39 -6.67 1.23
CA ARG A 42 4.50 -8.07 0.81
C ARG A 42 4.81 -8.99 1.99
N ASP A 43 5.82 -8.63 2.77
CA ASP A 43 6.32 -9.46 3.86
C ASP A 43 5.27 -9.54 4.98
N LEU A 44 4.59 -8.44 5.28
CA LEU A 44 3.49 -8.40 6.26
C LEU A 44 2.21 -9.10 5.79
N SER A 45 1.85 -8.96 4.50
CA SER A 45 0.73 -9.72 3.91
C SER A 45 0.98 -11.23 3.84
N SER A 46 2.22 -11.66 4.15
CA SER A 46 2.61 -13.06 4.26
C SER A 46 3.09 -13.46 5.66
N ALA A 47 2.95 -12.57 6.65
CA ALA A 47 3.34 -12.82 8.04
C ALA A 47 2.43 -13.88 8.71
N GLY A 48 2.68 -14.17 9.99
CA GLY A 48 1.79 -15.02 10.77
C GLY A 48 0.37 -14.43 10.85
N ASP A 49 -0.64 -15.28 11.02
CA ASP A 49 -2.03 -14.95 10.74
C ASP A 49 -2.54 -13.69 11.46
N LEU A 50 -2.20 -13.47 12.73
CA LEU A 50 -2.63 -12.27 13.48
C LEU A 50 -2.01 -10.97 12.92
N ASP A 51 -0.70 -10.95 12.71
CA ASP A 51 0.00 -9.78 12.18
C ASP A 51 -0.39 -9.51 10.72
N MET A 52 -0.58 -10.59 9.95
CA MET A 52 -1.05 -10.52 8.57
C MET A 52 -2.45 -9.91 8.47
N ILE A 53 -3.38 -10.30 9.34
CA ILE A 53 -4.73 -9.73 9.37
C ILE A 53 -4.65 -8.24 9.68
N ALA A 54 -3.94 -7.85 10.75
CA ALA A 54 -3.81 -6.45 11.15
C ALA A 54 -3.19 -5.58 10.03
N ALA A 55 -2.12 -6.04 9.40
CA ALA A 55 -1.48 -5.32 8.30
C ALA A 55 -2.41 -5.21 7.07
N THR A 56 -3.12 -6.28 6.73
CA THR A 56 -4.08 -6.32 5.62
C THR A 56 -5.23 -5.35 5.85
N GLU A 57 -5.83 -5.36 7.03
CA GLU A 57 -6.91 -4.44 7.41
C GLU A 57 -6.44 -2.98 7.35
N TYR A 58 -5.21 -2.70 7.80
CA TYR A 58 -4.64 -1.37 7.73
C TYR A 58 -4.47 -0.85 6.31
N VAL A 59 -3.82 -1.62 5.41
CA VAL A 59 -3.59 -1.16 4.03
C VAL A 59 -4.87 -1.05 3.20
N PHE A 60 -5.92 -1.81 3.56
CA PHE A 60 -7.24 -1.73 2.93
C PHE A 60 -8.25 -0.81 3.64
N SER A 61 -7.88 -0.23 4.78
CA SER A 61 -8.74 0.70 5.53
C SER A 61 -9.04 2.00 4.76
N VAL A 62 -8.22 2.32 3.76
CA VAL A 62 -8.31 3.57 2.98
C VAL A 62 -8.28 3.32 1.47
N SER A 63 -8.95 4.18 0.73
CA SER A 63 -9.04 4.09 -0.73
C SER A 63 -7.76 4.57 -1.44
N TRP A 64 -6.99 5.45 -0.82
CA TRP A 64 -5.87 6.18 -1.44
C TRP A 64 -4.52 5.46 -1.37
N LEU A 65 -4.38 4.41 -0.55
CA LEU A 65 -3.18 3.55 -0.59
C LEU A 65 -3.17 2.71 -1.87
N PRO A 66 -2.07 2.74 -2.65
CA PRO A 66 -1.98 2.05 -3.94
C PRO A 66 -1.65 0.56 -3.75
N VAL A 67 -2.48 -0.14 -2.98
CA VAL A 67 -2.42 -1.57 -2.71
C VAL A 67 -3.79 -2.16 -3.06
N VAL A 68 -3.80 -3.25 -3.82
CA VAL A 68 -5.01 -3.97 -4.24
C VAL A 68 -4.78 -5.48 -4.26
N THR A 69 -5.86 -6.24 -4.30
CA THR A 69 -5.86 -7.65 -4.68
C THR A 69 -6.77 -7.91 -5.87
N GLY A 70 -6.51 -8.99 -6.61
CA GLY A 70 -7.37 -9.53 -7.66
C GLY A 70 -7.22 -11.05 -7.75
N ARG A 71 -8.09 -11.77 -8.47
CA ARG A 71 -7.97 -13.24 -8.58
C ARG A 71 -6.86 -13.67 -9.54
N THR A 72 -6.46 -12.76 -10.43
CA THR A 72 -5.37 -12.95 -11.39
C THR A 72 -4.50 -11.70 -11.43
N LEU A 73 -3.30 -11.81 -12.00
CA LEU A 73 -2.43 -10.66 -12.23
C LEU A 73 -3.14 -9.54 -13.01
N ASN A 74 -3.87 -9.89 -14.07
CA ASN A 74 -4.59 -8.91 -14.88
C ASN A 74 -5.70 -8.20 -14.08
N GLU A 75 -6.44 -8.94 -13.25
CA GLU A 75 -7.45 -8.33 -12.37
C GLU A 75 -6.81 -7.40 -11.35
N ALA A 76 -5.69 -7.79 -10.74
CA ALA A 76 -4.99 -6.97 -9.76
C ALA A 76 -4.41 -5.69 -10.37
N VAL A 77 -3.77 -5.77 -11.54
CA VAL A 77 -3.23 -4.59 -12.23
C VAL A 77 -4.36 -3.67 -12.73
N ALA A 78 -5.47 -4.23 -13.21
CA ALA A 78 -6.65 -3.44 -13.60
C ALA A 78 -7.28 -2.72 -12.40
N ALA A 79 -7.42 -3.39 -11.26
CA ALA A 79 -7.93 -2.79 -10.03
C ALA A 79 -7.01 -1.68 -9.51
N LEU A 80 -5.69 -1.87 -9.63
CA LEU A 80 -4.72 -0.84 -9.24
C LEU A 80 -4.84 0.39 -10.15
N GLU A 81 -4.96 0.18 -11.45
CA GLU A 81 -5.14 1.27 -12.42
C GLU A 81 -6.46 2.04 -12.19
N GLU A 82 -7.58 1.35 -11.92
CA GLU A 82 -8.86 1.98 -11.54
C GLU A 82 -8.75 2.77 -10.24
N LYS A 83 -8.08 2.21 -9.23
CA LYS A 83 -7.83 2.90 -7.97
C LYS A 83 -7.05 4.19 -8.20
N LEU A 84 -5.98 4.16 -8.99
CA LEU A 84 -5.22 5.36 -9.34
C LEU A 84 -6.07 6.35 -10.17
N ALA A 85 -6.94 5.87 -11.05
CA ALA A 85 -7.83 6.71 -11.83
C ALA A 85 -8.82 7.50 -10.95
N SER A 86 -9.18 6.96 -9.78
CA SER A 86 -10.07 7.63 -8.82
C SER A 86 -9.40 8.77 -8.05
N LEU A 87 -8.07 8.86 -8.09
CA LEU A 87 -7.31 9.90 -7.38
C LEU A 87 -7.12 11.16 -8.24
N PRO A 88 -6.93 12.34 -7.61
CA PRO A 88 -6.58 13.55 -8.33
C PRO A 88 -5.28 13.37 -9.13
N GLN A 89 -5.36 13.59 -10.44
CA GLN A 89 -4.29 13.21 -11.38
C GLN A 89 -3.02 14.07 -11.20
N ASP A 90 -3.18 15.29 -10.68
CA ASP A 90 -2.11 16.21 -10.27
C ASP A 90 -1.35 15.73 -9.03
N GLN A 91 -1.90 14.76 -8.29
CA GLN A 91 -1.26 14.15 -7.13
C GLN A 91 -0.54 12.85 -7.47
N LEU A 92 -0.75 12.28 -8.66
CA LEU A 92 -0.08 11.03 -9.08
C LEU A 92 1.33 11.28 -9.61
N ASN A 93 2.19 11.80 -8.74
CA ASN A 93 3.61 12.02 -8.97
C ASN A 93 4.38 11.98 -7.64
N ARG A 94 5.69 11.82 -7.74
CA ARG A 94 6.61 11.91 -6.61
C ARG A 94 6.72 13.35 -6.11
N GLY A 95 6.63 13.55 -4.80
CA GLY A 95 6.70 14.87 -4.15
C GLY A 95 5.34 15.54 -3.93
N SER A 96 4.26 14.93 -4.40
CA SER A 96 2.88 15.31 -4.08
C SER A 96 2.49 15.00 -2.63
N GLU A 97 1.38 15.59 -2.17
CA GLU A 97 0.80 15.26 -0.87
C GLU A 97 0.37 13.79 -0.79
N TRP A 98 -0.18 13.26 -1.88
CA TRP A 98 -0.53 11.84 -1.95
C TRP A 98 0.69 10.94 -1.77
N SER A 99 1.77 11.19 -2.52
CA SER A 99 2.98 10.36 -2.41
C SER A 99 3.62 10.45 -1.01
N ALA A 100 3.60 11.63 -0.39
CA ALA A 100 4.04 11.81 0.98
C ALA A 100 3.17 11.05 1.99
N ALA A 101 1.84 11.04 1.80
CA ALA A 101 0.92 10.28 2.63
C ALA A 101 1.12 8.76 2.48
N VAL A 102 1.31 8.27 1.25
CA VAL A 102 1.64 6.86 0.98
C VAL A 102 2.94 6.49 1.68
N GLN A 103 3.98 7.32 1.57
CA GLN A 103 5.24 7.11 2.29
C GLN A 103 5.01 7.01 3.80
N ARG A 104 4.36 8.01 4.39
CA ARG A 104 4.10 8.05 5.84
C ARG A 104 3.32 6.82 6.32
N ALA A 105 2.26 6.43 5.62
CA ALA A 105 1.43 5.30 6.03
C ALA A 105 2.20 3.96 6.00
N ILE A 106 3.05 3.74 5.01
CA ILE A 106 3.86 2.51 4.95
C ILE A 106 5.03 2.56 5.95
N GLU A 107 5.60 3.74 6.21
CA GLU A 107 6.59 3.91 7.26
C GLU A 107 5.98 3.64 8.65
N ASP A 108 4.78 4.16 8.93
CA ASP A 108 4.05 3.90 10.17
C ASP A 108 3.75 2.40 10.36
N LEU A 109 3.36 1.71 9.27
CA LEU A 109 3.19 0.26 9.26
C LEU A 109 4.49 -0.46 9.62
N ARG A 110 5.59 -0.09 8.96
CA ARG A 110 6.92 -0.67 9.21
C ARG A 110 7.38 -0.44 10.65
N TYR A 111 7.25 0.78 11.16
CA TYR A 111 7.66 1.12 12.53
C TYR A 111 6.84 0.39 13.57
N SER A 112 5.52 0.25 13.34
CA SER A 112 4.64 -0.51 14.23
C SER A 112 5.01 -1.99 14.27
N TRP A 113 5.38 -2.55 13.13
CA TRP A 113 5.86 -3.93 13.04
C TRP A 113 7.23 -4.14 13.68
N GLU A 114 8.18 -3.24 13.45
CA GLU A 114 9.50 -3.28 14.10
C GLU A 114 9.42 -3.13 15.63
N ALA A 115 8.37 -2.47 16.12
CA ALA A 115 8.07 -2.31 17.55
C ALA A 115 7.16 -3.42 18.12
N ALA A 116 6.73 -4.40 17.32
CA ALA A 116 5.95 -5.53 17.78
C ALA A 116 6.90 -6.59 18.37
N ASP A 117 6.71 -6.92 19.65
CA ASP A 117 7.61 -7.82 20.38
C ASP A 117 7.09 -9.27 20.46
N ALA A 118 5.82 -9.47 20.08
CA ALA A 118 5.16 -10.77 20.13
C ALA A 118 4.23 -10.97 18.92
N TYR A 119 3.90 -12.24 18.66
CA TYR A 119 2.93 -12.60 17.64
C TYR A 119 1.54 -11.99 17.93
N GLY A 120 1.00 -11.24 16.97
CA GLY A 120 -0.29 -10.53 17.10
C GLY A 120 -0.21 -9.18 17.81
N ASP A 121 0.98 -8.76 18.24
CA ASP A 121 1.20 -7.48 18.93
C ASP A 121 1.14 -6.27 17.97
N LEU A 122 1.05 -6.53 16.65
CA LEU A 122 0.79 -5.48 15.66
C LEU A 122 -0.63 -4.91 15.77
N GLU A 123 -1.59 -5.72 16.19
CA GLU A 123 -2.98 -5.29 16.40
C GLU A 123 -3.04 -4.24 17.53
N GLY A 124 -3.62 -3.08 17.25
CA GLY A 124 -3.73 -1.97 18.21
C GLY A 124 -2.49 -1.05 18.28
N LYS A 125 -1.37 -1.38 17.62
CA LYS A 125 -0.22 -0.46 17.47
C LYS A 125 -0.29 0.38 16.19
N LEU A 126 -1.03 -0.08 15.19
CA LEU A 126 -1.19 0.62 13.93
C LEU A 126 -2.02 1.90 14.10
N PRO A 127 -1.54 3.05 13.58
CA PRO A 127 -2.31 4.28 13.65
C PRO A 127 -3.57 4.18 12.79
N THR A 128 -4.62 4.93 13.15
CA THR A 128 -5.80 5.03 12.28
C THR A 128 -5.49 5.96 11.11
N LEU A 129 -5.56 5.41 9.89
CA LEU A 129 -5.41 6.22 8.69
C LEU A 129 -6.66 7.08 8.44
N PRO A 130 -6.50 8.37 8.12
CA PRO A 130 -7.63 9.21 7.78
C PRO A 130 -8.19 8.84 6.40
N ALA A 131 -9.50 9.07 6.22
CA ALA A 131 -10.18 8.78 4.97
C ALA A 131 -9.58 9.54 3.76
N LYS A 132 -8.99 10.73 4.00
CA LYS A 132 -8.28 11.52 2.98
C LYS A 132 -6.79 11.57 3.28
N TYR A 133 -5.97 11.38 2.25
CA TYR A 133 -4.51 11.45 2.38
C TYR A 133 -4.02 12.85 2.82
N SER A 134 -4.74 13.92 2.47
CA SER A 134 -4.40 15.30 2.87
C SER A 134 -4.35 15.47 4.38
N ASP A 135 -5.27 14.83 5.11
CA ASP A 135 -5.39 14.97 6.56
C ASP A 135 -4.21 14.30 7.27
N LEU A 136 -3.63 13.26 6.66
CA LEU A 136 -2.44 12.59 7.17
C LEU A 136 -1.19 13.47 7.04
N VAL A 137 -1.10 14.30 5.99
CA VAL A 137 0.04 15.20 5.78
C VAL A 137 -0.13 16.50 6.56
N ALA A 138 -1.38 16.95 6.76
CA ALA A 138 -1.70 18.18 7.50
C ALA A 138 -1.50 18.06 9.02
N ALA A 139 -1.50 16.85 9.59
CA ALA A 139 -1.26 16.58 11.01
C ALA A 139 0.23 16.75 11.41
N ARG A 140 0.85 17.86 10.99
CA ARG A 140 2.27 18.17 11.15
C ARG A 140 2.50 19.30 12.14
#